data_AF-A0A2V6SEJ7-F1
#
_entry.id   AF-A0A2V6SEJ7-F1
#
_cell.length_a   1.000
_cell.length_b   1.000
_cell.length_c   1.000
_cell.angle_alpha   90.00
_cell.angle_beta   90.00
_cell.angle_gamma   90.00
#
_symmetry.space_group_name_H-M   'P 1'
#
loop_
_entity.id
_entity.type
_entity.pdbx_description
1 polymer ?
#
loop_
_entity_poly.entity_id
_entity_poly.type
_entity_poly.pdbx_seq_one_letter_code
_entity_poly.pdbx_strand_id
1 'polypeptide(L)'
;MSRVFLLSPAHCGGERASLVLGPRARFDLALRLRASSGAPLGEVFSFLSGLYFRGKLTYARAFANPPAGVPGVYVITPTDGLELAETAVDVSRLRRFASVDIRADDARFRRPLLRHAQRLAESIEPDGEVVLLGSIATPKYVEPLLEALGERLRFPSEFVGRGDMSRGGLLLRHARSGVELDYLPLRGATRRGARPPRLLPVPRVTHRASPC
;
A
#
# COMPACT_ATOMS: atom_id res chain seq x y z
N MET A 1 8.90 20.06 -3.76
CA MET A 1 8.44 18.93 -4.57
C MET A 1 7.39 18.17 -3.79
N SER A 2 6.19 18.04 -4.36
CA SER A 2 5.10 17.32 -3.70
C SER A 2 5.30 15.81 -3.80
N ARG A 3 4.83 15.07 -2.80
CA ARG A 3 4.96 13.62 -2.71
C ARG A 3 3.67 12.95 -2.26
N VAL A 4 3.13 12.12 -3.15
CA VAL A 4 1.96 11.28 -2.91
C VAL A 4 2.36 9.81 -2.95
N PHE A 5 1.77 8.98 -2.10
CA PHE A 5 2.05 7.55 -2.02
C PHE A 5 0.89 6.71 -2.55
N LEU A 6 1.23 5.70 -3.35
CA LEU A 6 0.31 4.64 -3.77
C LEU A 6 0.67 3.33 -3.08
N LEU A 7 -0.24 2.78 -2.29
CA LEU A 7 -0.06 1.51 -1.62
C LEU A 7 -0.68 0.41 -2.47
N SER A 8 0.14 -0.58 -2.85
CA SER A 8 -0.37 -1.79 -3.50
C SER A 8 -1.43 -2.50 -2.63
N PRO A 9 -2.41 -3.20 -3.24
CA PRO A 9 -3.48 -3.88 -2.52
C PRO A 9 -2.97 -5.02 -1.64
N ALA A 10 -3.81 -5.45 -0.69
CA ALA A 10 -3.69 -6.75 -0.02
C ALA A 10 -4.52 -7.81 -0.76
N HIS A 11 -4.10 -9.07 -0.68
CA HIS A 11 -4.86 -10.18 -1.26
C HIS A 11 -6.13 -10.45 -0.44
N CYS A 12 -7.30 -10.29 -1.07
CA CYS A 12 -8.61 -10.38 -0.41
C CYS A 12 -9.23 -11.79 -0.44
N GLY A 13 -8.56 -12.78 -1.06
CA GLY A 13 -9.02 -14.18 -1.12
C GLY A 13 -8.20 -15.16 -0.27
N GLY A 14 -7.30 -14.67 0.61
CA GLY A 14 -6.41 -15.51 1.40
C GLY A 14 -6.98 -15.96 2.74
N GLU A 15 -6.23 -16.78 3.48
CA GLU A 15 -6.63 -17.32 4.80
C GLU A 15 -7.13 -16.23 5.76
N ARG A 16 -6.44 -15.09 5.83
CA ARG A 16 -6.86 -13.98 6.69
C ARG A 16 -8.18 -13.35 6.26
N ALA A 17 -8.46 -13.29 4.96
CA ALA A 17 -9.76 -12.84 4.48
C ALA A 17 -10.86 -13.81 4.93
N SER A 18 -10.62 -15.12 4.83
CA SER A 18 -11.54 -16.15 5.33
C SER A 18 -11.78 -16.02 6.84
N LEU A 19 -10.74 -15.72 7.63
CA LEU A 19 -10.86 -15.51 9.08
C LEU A 19 -11.78 -14.34 9.42
N VAL A 20 -11.59 -13.18 8.77
CA VAL A 20 -12.40 -11.98 9.09
C VAL A 20 -13.81 -12.05 8.51
N LEU A 21 -13.99 -12.70 7.36
CA LEU A 21 -15.29 -12.93 6.74
C LEU A 21 -16.08 -14.09 7.38
N GLY A 22 -15.44 -14.87 8.26
CA GLY A 22 -16.06 -16.01 8.91
C GLY A 22 -17.32 -15.62 9.71
N PRO A 23 -18.46 -16.34 9.56
CA PRO A 23 -19.71 -15.98 10.23
C PRO A 23 -19.63 -16.05 11.77
N ARG A 24 -18.68 -16.84 12.28
CA ARG A 24 -18.40 -17.01 13.72
C ARG A 24 -17.30 -16.09 14.25
N ALA A 25 -16.64 -15.29 13.43
CA ALA A 25 -15.60 -14.38 13.90
C ALA A 25 -16.21 -13.32 14.85
N ARG A 26 -15.64 -13.12 16.03
CA ARG A 26 -16.16 -12.19 17.06
C ARG A 26 -15.14 -11.13 17.50
N PHE A 27 -13.96 -11.08 16.89
CA PHE A 27 -13.01 -10.00 17.16
C PHE A 27 -13.50 -8.69 16.54
N ASP A 28 -13.05 -7.57 17.11
CA ASP A 28 -13.54 -6.22 16.82
C ASP A 28 -13.66 -5.90 15.32
N LEU A 29 -12.58 -6.09 14.56
CA LEU A 29 -12.57 -5.81 13.12
C LEU A 29 -13.64 -6.61 12.34
N ALA A 30 -13.87 -7.88 12.69
CA ALA A 30 -14.90 -8.70 12.04
C ALA A 30 -16.31 -8.22 12.39
N LEU A 31 -16.54 -7.73 13.62
CA LEU A 31 -17.81 -7.15 14.03
C LEU A 31 -18.08 -5.84 13.28
N ARG A 32 -17.09 -4.94 13.23
CA ARG A 32 -17.20 -3.66 12.51
C ARG A 32 -17.44 -3.83 11.01
N LEU A 33 -16.78 -4.79 10.37
CA LEU A 33 -17.00 -5.09 8.94
C LEU A 33 -18.42 -5.57 8.61
N ARG A 34 -19.14 -6.17 9.58
CA ARG A 34 -20.54 -6.58 9.42
C ARG A 34 -21.53 -5.49 9.82
N ALA A 35 -21.10 -4.52 10.61
CA ALA A 35 -21.92 -3.36 10.93
C ALA A 35 -21.98 -2.41 9.73
N SER A 36 -23.01 -1.57 9.67
CA SER A 36 -23.17 -0.55 8.63
C SER A 36 -22.06 0.49 8.63
N SER A 37 -21.37 0.68 9.75
CA SER A 37 -20.23 1.60 9.88
C SER A 37 -18.97 1.13 9.13
N GLY A 38 -18.82 -0.18 8.91
CA GLY A 38 -17.63 -0.76 8.30
C GLY A 38 -16.35 -0.53 9.12
N ALA A 39 -15.20 -0.74 8.46
CA ALA A 39 -13.87 -0.47 9.01
C ALA A 39 -12.98 0.23 7.98
N PRO A 40 -12.00 1.06 8.40
CA PRO A 40 -11.09 1.72 7.48
C PRO A 40 -10.31 0.73 6.60
N LEU A 41 -10.25 1.01 5.30
CA LEU A 41 -9.55 0.18 4.31
C LEU A 41 -8.10 -0.14 4.73
N GLY A 42 -7.39 0.85 5.25
CA GLY A 42 -6.01 0.69 5.68
C GLY A 42 -5.86 -0.27 6.86
N GLU A 43 -6.86 -0.34 7.74
CA GLU A 43 -6.89 -1.30 8.85
C GLU A 43 -7.19 -2.71 8.33
N VAL A 44 -8.20 -2.84 7.47
CA VAL A 44 -8.57 -4.12 6.85
C VAL A 44 -7.39 -4.71 6.09
N PHE A 45 -6.72 -3.92 5.24
CA PHE A 45 -5.56 -4.41 4.48
C PHE A 45 -4.34 -4.67 5.37
N SER A 46 -4.17 -3.93 6.47
CA SER A 46 -3.17 -4.25 7.50
C SER A 46 -3.44 -5.61 8.16
N PHE A 47 -4.71 -5.96 8.40
CA PHE A 47 -5.07 -7.28 8.90
C PHE A 47 -4.74 -8.36 7.87
N LEU A 48 -5.14 -8.17 6.61
CA LEU A 48 -4.95 -9.16 5.53
C LEU A 48 -3.48 -9.41 5.16
N SER A 49 -2.64 -8.37 5.15
CA SER A 49 -1.25 -8.44 4.68
C SER A 49 -0.22 -8.27 5.81
N GLY A 50 -0.67 -8.04 7.04
CA GLY A 50 0.18 -7.97 8.22
C GLY A 50 1.22 -6.88 8.12
N LEU A 51 2.48 -7.25 8.41
CA LEU A 51 3.60 -6.31 8.47
C LEU A 51 3.81 -5.56 7.15
N TYR A 52 3.54 -6.20 6.01
CA TYR A 52 3.83 -5.56 4.73
C TYR A 52 2.92 -4.37 4.48
N PHE A 53 1.61 -4.53 4.58
CA PHE A 53 0.70 -3.40 4.41
C PHE A 53 0.80 -2.39 5.54
N ARG A 54 0.99 -2.84 6.80
CA ARG A 54 1.26 -1.93 7.91
C ARG A 54 2.48 -1.05 7.63
N GLY A 55 3.59 -1.64 7.17
CA GLY A 55 4.80 -0.89 6.84
C GLY A 55 4.57 0.13 5.72
N LYS A 56 3.84 -0.25 4.66
CA LYS A 56 3.44 0.67 3.58
C LYS A 56 2.67 1.88 4.12
N LEU A 57 1.62 1.64 4.92
CA LEU A 57 0.77 2.70 5.45
C LEU A 57 1.50 3.60 6.44
N THR A 58 2.28 3.02 7.36
CA THR A 58 3.05 3.78 8.35
C THR A 58 4.09 4.67 7.68
N TYR A 59 4.84 4.13 6.72
CA TYR A 59 5.85 4.88 6.00
C TYR A 59 5.23 6.00 5.15
N ALA A 60 4.18 5.71 4.38
CA ALA A 60 3.51 6.71 3.57
C ALA A 60 2.96 7.87 4.40
N ARG A 61 2.39 7.60 5.59
CA ARG A 61 1.93 8.65 6.50
C ARG A 61 3.06 9.49 7.09
N ALA A 62 4.25 8.91 7.26
CA ALA A 62 5.41 9.63 7.80
C ALA A 62 6.04 10.59 6.80
N PHE A 63 5.99 10.27 5.50
CA PHE A 63 6.74 10.99 4.46
C PHE A 63 5.88 11.64 3.38
N ALA A 64 4.55 11.52 3.42
CA ALA A 64 3.67 12.21 2.50
C ALA A 64 3.82 13.73 2.62
N ASN A 65 3.95 14.40 1.48
CA ASN A 65 4.02 15.86 1.38
C ASN A 65 3.18 16.31 0.18
N PRO A 66 1.86 16.09 0.19
CA PRO A 66 1.01 16.38 -0.97
C PRO A 66 0.80 17.89 -1.14
N PRO A 67 0.37 18.34 -2.34
CA PRO A 67 -0.15 19.69 -2.51
C PRO A 67 -1.38 19.94 -1.62
N ALA A 68 -1.67 21.21 -1.32
CA ALA A 68 -2.85 21.58 -0.55
C ALA A 68 -4.14 21.05 -1.21
N GLY A 69 -5.02 20.45 -0.41
CA GLY A 69 -6.28 19.87 -0.90
C GLY A 69 -6.16 18.49 -1.56
N VAL A 70 -4.95 17.94 -1.72
CA VAL A 70 -4.72 16.60 -2.27
C VAL A 70 -4.38 15.61 -1.15
N PRO A 71 -5.06 14.47 -1.05
CA PRO A 71 -4.65 13.40 -0.14
C PRO A 71 -3.23 12.88 -0.43
N GLY A 72 -2.44 12.66 0.62
CA GLY A 72 -1.05 12.19 0.49
C GLY A 72 -0.89 10.68 0.33
N VAL A 73 -1.91 9.89 0.66
CA VAL A 73 -1.83 8.42 0.66
C VAL A 73 -3.08 7.82 0.03
N TYR A 74 -2.88 7.06 -1.05
CA TYR A 74 -3.93 6.29 -1.70
C TYR A 74 -3.61 4.79 -1.65
N VAL A 75 -4.66 3.99 -1.55
CA VAL A 75 -4.62 2.54 -1.64
C VAL A 75 -5.18 2.13 -2.99
N ILE A 76 -4.41 1.34 -3.74
CA ILE A 76 -4.91 0.67 -4.94
C ILE A 76 -5.84 -0.45 -4.48
N THR A 77 -7.05 -0.50 -5.02
CA THR A 77 -8.06 -1.53 -4.73
C THR A 77 -8.30 -2.43 -5.95
N PRO A 78 -8.73 -3.69 -5.75
CA PRO A 78 -9.00 -4.60 -6.87
C PRO A 78 -10.14 -4.18 -7.80
N THR A 79 -11.09 -3.34 -7.34
CA THR A 79 -12.28 -3.00 -8.13
C THR A 79 -12.59 -1.51 -8.25
N ASP A 80 -12.11 -0.67 -7.33
CA ASP A 80 -12.58 0.72 -7.21
C ASP A 80 -11.49 1.74 -7.63
N GLY A 81 -10.30 1.26 -8.04
CA GLY A 81 -9.18 2.12 -8.41
C GLY A 81 -8.42 2.61 -7.17
N LEU A 82 -8.18 3.91 -7.07
CA LEU A 82 -7.54 4.53 -5.89
C LEU A 82 -8.58 4.95 -4.85
N GLU A 83 -8.33 4.59 -3.59
CA GLU A 83 -9.15 4.91 -2.42
C GLU A 83 -8.30 5.44 -1.27
N LEU A 84 -8.91 6.14 -0.30
CA LEU A 84 -8.20 6.58 0.90
C LEU A 84 -8.06 5.42 1.89
N ALA A 85 -7.01 5.45 2.72
CA ALA A 85 -6.82 4.44 3.76
C ALA A 85 -7.92 4.53 4.84
N GLU A 86 -8.54 5.70 4.97
CA GLU A 86 -9.62 6.02 5.90
C GLU A 86 -11.00 5.63 5.37
N THR A 87 -11.13 5.35 4.06
CA THR A 87 -12.40 4.96 3.46
C THR A 87 -12.96 3.71 4.17
N ALA A 88 -14.19 3.82 4.70
CA ALA A 88 -14.88 2.69 5.30
C ALA A 88 -15.22 1.63 4.25
N VAL A 89 -14.93 0.37 4.58
CA VAL A 89 -15.31 -0.80 3.79
C VAL A 89 -16.02 -1.80 4.68
N ASP A 90 -16.95 -2.55 4.10
CA ASP A 90 -17.76 -3.57 4.76
C ASP A 90 -17.48 -4.96 4.16
N VAL A 91 -18.19 -5.99 4.64
CA VAL A 91 -18.13 -7.35 4.11
C VAL A 91 -18.46 -7.41 2.61
N SER A 92 -19.45 -6.64 2.14
CA SER A 92 -19.87 -6.65 0.73
C SER A 92 -18.73 -6.16 -0.17
N ARG A 93 -18.12 -5.04 0.21
CA ARG A 93 -16.99 -4.44 -0.49
C ARG A 93 -15.76 -5.33 -0.46
N LEU A 94 -15.48 -5.97 0.68
CA LEU A 94 -14.36 -6.91 0.79
C LEU A 94 -14.57 -8.16 -0.09
N ARG A 95 -15.80 -8.69 -0.17
CA ARG A 95 -16.14 -9.78 -1.11
C ARG A 95 -16.00 -9.37 -2.57
N ARG A 96 -16.38 -8.14 -2.91
CA ARG A 96 -16.16 -7.59 -4.25
C ARG A 96 -14.67 -7.47 -4.59
N PHE A 97 -13.85 -7.04 -3.64
CA PHE A 97 -12.39 -7.03 -3.85
C PHE A 97 -11.82 -8.43 -4.09
N ALA A 98 -12.40 -9.46 -3.49
CA ALA A 98 -11.97 -10.84 -3.68
C ALA A 98 -12.43 -11.45 -5.03
N SER A 99 -13.39 -10.85 -5.73
CA SER A 99 -13.93 -11.40 -6.98
C SER A 99 -13.20 -10.94 -8.26
N VAL A 100 -12.20 -10.06 -8.13
CA VAL A 100 -11.42 -9.53 -9.25
C VAL A 100 -9.93 -9.77 -9.02
N ASP A 101 -9.30 -10.44 -9.98
CA ASP A 101 -7.87 -10.61 -9.99
C ASP A 101 -7.16 -9.31 -10.40
N ILE A 102 -6.07 -9.00 -9.70
CA ILE A 102 -5.26 -7.82 -9.99
C ILE A 102 -4.37 -8.13 -11.20
N ARG A 103 -4.89 -7.86 -12.40
CA ARG A 103 -4.19 -8.06 -13.67
C ARG A 103 -4.30 -6.82 -14.56
N ALA A 104 -3.25 -6.54 -15.33
CA ALA A 104 -3.17 -5.35 -16.17
C ALA A 104 -4.17 -5.36 -17.35
N ASP A 105 -4.60 -6.54 -17.78
CA ASP A 105 -5.55 -6.79 -18.88
C ASP A 105 -7.01 -6.92 -18.43
N ASP A 106 -7.29 -7.09 -17.14
CA ASP A 106 -8.66 -7.15 -16.64
C ASP A 106 -9.26 -5.74 -16.56
N ALA A 107 -10.23 -5.45 -17.44
CA ALA A 107 -10.87 -4.14 -17.51
C ALA A 107 -11.55 -3.70 -16.20
N ARG A 108 -12.01 -4.65 -15.37
CA ARG A 108 -12.66 -4.37 -14.07
C ARG A 108 -11.66 -3.78 -13.07
N PHE A 109 -10.39 -4.18 -13.18
CA PHE A 109 -9.29 -3.61 -12.39
C PHE A 109 -8.65 -2.40 -13.08
N ARG A 110 -8.32 -2.52 -14.37
CA ARG A 110 -7.53 -1.54 -15.12
C ARG A 110 -8.24 -0.20 -15.25
N ARG A 111 -9.51 -0.20 -15.67
CA ARG A 111 -10.27 1.04 -15.97
C ARG A 111 -10.39 1.98 -14.76
N PRO A 112 -10.82 1.52 -13.56
CA PRO A 112 -10.94 2.42 -12.42
C PRO A 112 -9.57 2.90 -11.92
N LEU A 113 -8.54 2.04 -11.95
CA LEU A 113 -7.18 2.44 -11.57
C LEU A 113 -6.62 3.52 -12.50
N LEU A 114 -6.69 3.32 -13.82
CA LEU A 114 -6.19 4.27 -14.81
C LEU A 114 -6.89 5.63 -14.68
N ARG A 115 -8.22 5.64 -14.58
CA ARG A 115 -9.01 6.87 -14.41
C ARG A 115 -8.60 7.65 -13.16
N HIS A 116 -8.41 6.98 -12.03
CA HIS A 116 -8.03 7.68 -10.79
C HIS A 116 -6.56 8.12 -10.82
N ALA A 117 -5.67 7.35 -11.45
CA ALA A 117 -4.28 7.75 -11.64
C ALA A 117 -4.15 8.97 -12.55
N GLN A 118 -4.97 9.10 -13.60
CA GLN A 118 -5.03 10.28 -14.47
C GLN A 118 -5.50 11.53 -13.69
N ARG A 119 -6.56 11.41 -12.89
CA ARG A 119 -7.03 12.50 -12.01
C ARG A 119 -5.97 12.92 -10.99
N LEU A 120 -5.26 11.95 -10.42
CA LEU A 120 -4.15 12.25 -9.50
C LEU A 120 -3.04 13.01 -10.24
N ALA A 121 -2.71 12.58 -11.46
CA ALA A 121 -1.76 13.25 -12.35
C ALA A 121 -2.14 14.71 -12.65
N GLU A 122 -3.42 15.03 -12.75
CA GLU A 122 -3.94 16.39 -12.96
C GLU A 122 -3.90 17.23 -11.68
N SER A 123 -4.01 16.60 -10.51
CA SER A 123 -4.06 17.30 -9.21
C SER A 123 -2.70 17.63 -8.59
N ILE A 124 -1.60 17.10 -9.14
CA ILE A 124 -0.24 17.33 -8.65
C ILE A 124 0.54 18.19 -9.63
N GLU A 125 1.50 18.95 -9.09
CA GLU A 125 2.40 19.80 -9.88
C GLU A 125 3.21 18.97 -10.91
N PRO A 126 3.71 19.57 -12.01
CA PRO A 126 4.45 18.86 -13.05
C PRO A 126 5.70 18.13 -12.54
N ASP A 127 6.35 18.66 -11.50
CA ASP A 127 7.48 18.06 -10.80
C ASP A 127 7.04 17.23 -9.58
N GLY A 128 5.75 17.06 -9.32
CA GLY A 128 5.24 16.23 -8.23
C GLY A 128 5.57 14.75 -8.44
N GLU A 129 5.91 14.05 -7.35
CA GLU A 129 6.24 12.64 -7.37
C GLU A 129 5.13 11.76 -6.81
N VAL A 130 4.91 10.62 -7.46
CA VAL A 130 4.01 9.57 -6.99
C VAL A 130 4.81 8.31 -6.70
N VAL A 131 4.94 7.96 -5.42
CA VAL A 131 5.76 6.83 -4.96
C VAL A 131 4.91 5.58 -4.77
N LEU A 132 5.20 4.54 -5.54
CA LEU A 132 4.55 3.23 -5.44
C LEU A 132 5.21 2.36 -4.37
N LEU A 133 4.49 2.12 -3.29
CA LEU A 133 4.86 1.12 -2.28
C LEU A 133 4.20 -0.22 -2.63
N GLY A 134 4.86 -0.99 -3.50
CA GLY A 134 4.34 -2.26 -3.96
C GLY A 134 5.37 -3.18 -4.62
N SER A 135 4.93 -4.37 -5.00
CA SER A 135 5.67 -5.24 -5.91
C SER A 135 5.75 -4.60 -7.29
N ILE A 136 6.96 -4.22 -7.69
CA ILE A 136 7.24 -3.67 -9.00
C ILE A 136 7.61 -4.74 -10.03
N ALA A 137 7.78 -6.00 -9.62
CA ALA A 137 8.30 -7.08 -10.46
C ALA A 137 7.31 -7.60 -11.52
N THR A 138 6.04 -7.22 -11.42
CA THR A 138 4.95 -7.67 -12.29
C THR A 138 4.19 -6.49 -12.90
N PRO A 139 3.65 -6.61 -14.11
CA PRO A 139 2.97 -5.51 -14.80
C PRO A 139 1.63 -5.07 -14.17
N LYS A 140 1.02 -5.94 -13.36
CA LYS A 140 -0.33 -5.85 -12.75
C LYS A 140 -0.92 -4.43 -12.64
N TYR A 141 -0.38 -3.61 -11.74
CA TYR A 141 -0.72 -2.18 -11.61
C TYR A 141 0.35 -1.26 -12.18
N VAL A 142 1.54 -1.78 -12.46
CA VAL A 142 2.65 -0.99 -12.97
C VAL A 142 2.33 -0.39 -14.33
N GLU A 143 1.74 -1.15 -15.25
CA GLU A 143 1.38 -0.66 -16.58
C GLU A 143 0.37 0.48 -16.58
N PRO A 144 -0.83 0.34 -15.98
CA PRO A 144 -1.81 1.44 -15.96
C PRO A 144 -1.30 2.65 -15.17
N LEU A 145 -0.45 2.46 -14.15
CA LEU A 145 0.16 3.58 -13.43
C LEU A 145 1.22 4.31 -14.27
N LEU A 146 2.07 3.57 -15.00
CA LEU A 146 3.05 4.18 -15.91
C LEU A 146 2.36 4.95 -17.04
N GLU A 147 1.26 4.43 -17.57
CA GLU A 147 0.46 5.09 -18.61
C GLU A 147 -0.07 6.45 -18.13
N ALA A 148 -0.54 6.56 -16.89
CA ALA A 148 -1.08 7.81 -16.35
C ALA A 148 -0.01 8.77 -15.81
N LEU A 149 1.03 8.25 -15.16
CA LEU A 149 1.95 9.06 -14.34
C LEU A 149 3.31 9.30 -15.00
N GLY A 150 3.72 8.46 -15.97
CA GLY A 150 4.98 8.61 -16.69
C GLY A 150 6.19 8.69 -15.76
N GLU A 151 7.04 9.71 -15.97
CA GLU A 151 8.27 9.96 -15.19
C GLU A 151 8.02 10.30 -13.70
N ARG A 152 6.78 10.66 -13.35
CA ARG A 152 6.40 10.97 -11.97
C ARG A 152 6.22 9.72 -11.12
N LEU A 153 6.08 8.55 -11.73
CA LEU A 153 5.96 7.29 -11.00
C LEU A 153 7.33 6.83 -10.51
N ARG A 154 7.50 6.83 -9.18
CA ARG A 154 8.72 6.46 -8.48
C ARG A 154 8.52 5.21 -7.62
N PHE A 155 9.61 4.57 -7.21
CA PHE A 155 9.59 3.47 -6.25
C PHE A 155 10.88 3.45 -5.40
N PRO A 156 10.86 2.86 -4.19
CA PRO A 156 12.07 2.75 -3.37
C PRO A 156 13.09 1.80 -4.00
N SER A 157 14.31 2.28 -4.22
CA SER A 157 15.38 1.53 -4.90
C SER A 157 15.64 0.17 -4.22
N GLU A 158 15.54 0.14 -2.90
CA GLU A 158 15.80 -1.00 -2.04
C GLU A 158 14.71 -2.07 -2.11
N PHE A 159 13.62 -1.86 -2.86
CA PHE A 159 12.61 -2.90 -3.07
C PHE A 159 13.08 -3.99 -4.03
N VAL A 160 14.07 -3.71 -4.89
CA VAL A 160 14.59 -4.68 -5.85
C VAL A 160 15.14 -5.90 -5.11
N GLY A 161 14.68 -7.10 -5.49
CA GLY A 161 15.08 -8.36 -4.89
C GLY A 161 14.54 -8.61 -3.46
N ARG A 162 13.77 -7.71 -2.86
CA ARG A 162 13.19 -7.89 -1.52
C ARG A 162 11.78 -8.47 -1.54
N GLY A 163 11.57 -9.51 -0.73
CA GLY A 163 10.23 -10.05 -0.47
C GLY A 163 9.38 -9.14 0.42
N ASP A 164 8.07 -9.35 0.41
CA ASP A 164 7.03 -8.53 1.07
C ASP A 164 7.35 -8.21 2.54
N MET A 165 7.65 -9.22 3.35
CA MET A 165 7.94 -9.04 4.77
C MET A 165 9.21 -8.23 5.02
N SER A 166 10.24 -8.43 4.19
CA SER A 166 11.47 -7.62 4.27
C SER A 166 11.22 -6.17 3.90
N ARG A 167 10.33 -5.91 2.93
CA ARG A 167 9.94 -4.53 2.57
C ARG A 167 9.11 -3.88 3.68
N GLY A 168 8.16 -4.60 4.26
CA GLY A 168 7.39 -4.13 5.42
C GLY A 168 8.28 -3.73 6.60
N GLY A 169 9.26 -4.58 6.93
CA GLY A 169 10.22 -4.29 7.98
C GLY A 169 11.16 -3.11 7.68
N LEU A 170 11.58 -2.94 6.41
CA LEU A 170 12.39 -1.81 5.97
C LEU A 170 11.61 -0.50 6.16
N LEU A 171 10.39 -0.45 5.64
CA LEU A 171 9.51 0.72 5.70
C LEU A 171 9.25 1.16 7.16
N LEU A 172 8.99 0.21 8.06
CA LEU A 172 8.80 0.53 9.48
C LEU A 172 10.05 1.09 10.15
N ARG A 173 11.25 0.66 9.76
CA ARG A 173 12.50 1.20 10.30
C ARG A 173 12.72 2.63 9.86
N HIS A 174 12.54 2.91 8.58
CA HIS A 174 12.69 4.25 8.04
C HIS A 174 11.66 5.21 8.61
N ALA A 175 10.39 4.78 8.72
CA ALA A 175 9.36 5.57 9.38
C ALA A 175 9.70 5.86 10.86
N ARG A 176 10.33 4.91 11.56
CA ARG A 176 10.77 5.10 12.95
C ARG A 176 11.99 6.01 13.06
N SER A 177 12.93 5.96 12.12
CA SER A 177 14.14 6.79 12.14
C SER A 177 13.93 8.18 11.57
N GLY A 178 12.80 8.43 10.90
CA GLY A 178 12.53 9.69 10.20
C GLY A 178 13.41 9.90 8.96
N VAL A 179 14.07 8.84 8.49
CA VAL A 179 14.94 8.89 7.30
C VAL A 179 14.18 8.28 6.14
N GLU A 180 13.92 9.08 5.12
CA GLU A 180 13.23 8.63 3.92
C GLU A 180 14.13 7.72 3.06
N LEU A 181 13.55 6.80 2.30
CA LEU A 181 14.24 5.95 1.31
C LEU A 181 14.52 6.73 0.03
N ASP A 182 15.54 6.30 -0.71
CA ASP A 182 15.83 6.81 -2.04
C ASP A 182 14.87 6.24 -3.09
N TYR A 183 14.33 7.12 -3.93
CA TYR A 183 13.39 6.74 -4.98
C TYR A 183 14.00 6.83 -6.38
N LEU A 184 13.71 5.83 -7.20
CA LEU A 184 14.10 5.78 -8.61
C LEU A 184 12.88 5.93 -9.52
N PRO A 185 13.02 6.50 -10.73
CA PRO A 185 12.00 6.43 -11.77
C PRO A 185 11.63 4.98 -12.03
N LEU A 186 10.34 4.66 -12.07
CA LEU A 186 9.89 3.32 -12.40
C LEU A 186 10.06 3.03 -13.90
N ARG A 187 9.92 4.05 -14.75
CA ARG A 187 10.15 3.93 -16.18
C ARG A 187 11.59 3.50 -16.46
N GLY A 188 11.76 2.45 -17.26
CA GLY A 188 13.08 1.92 -17.62
C GLY A 188 13.83 1.19 -16.49
N ALA A 189 13.26 1.08 -15.29
CA ALA A 189 13.96 0.47 -14.17
C ALA A 189 14.10 -1.06 -14.29
N THR A 190 15.23 -1.57 -13.77
CA THR A 190 15.42 -2.99 -13.51
C THR A 190 14.58 -3.42 -12.31
N ARG A 191 13.48 -4.14 -12.58
CA ARG A 191 12.44 -4.51 -11.58
C ARG A 191 12.72 -5.82 -10.85
N ARG A 192 13.77 -6.55 -11.23
CA ARG A 192 14.19 -7.84 -10.67
C ARG A 192 15.69 -7.81 -10.42
N GLY A 193 16.16 -8.39 -9.33
CA GLY A 193 17.58 -8.40 -9.00
C GLY A 193 17.89 -9.36 -7.87
N ALA A 194 19.19 -9.46 -7.54
CA ALA A 194 19.68 -10.30 -6.47
C ALA A 194 19.04 -9.92 -5.13
N ARG A 195 18.79 -10.93 -4.29
CA ARG A 195 18.19 -10.72 -2.97
C ARG A 195 19.19 -9.99 -2.07
N PRO A 196 18.86 -8.78 -1.57
CA PRO A 196 19.78 -8.05 -0.70
C PRO A 196 19.85 -8.68 0.70
N PRO A 197 20.86 -8.30 1.52
CA PRO A 197 21.04 -8.84 2.87
C PRO A 197 19.78 -8.72 3.74
N ARG A 198 19.62 -9.68 4.65
CA ARG A 198 18.54 -9.66 5.64
C ARG A 198 18.69 -8.42 6.52
N LEU A 199 17.55 -7.84 6.89
CA LEU A 199 17.53 -6.75 7.85
C LEU A 199 18.04 -7.24 9.21
N LEU A 200 19.04 -6.56 9.77
CA LEU A 200 19.60 -6.89 11.07
C LEU A 200 18.52 -6.85 12.16
N PRO A 201 18.53 -7.71 13.19
CA PRO A 201 17.56 -7.65 14.29
C PRO A 201 17.51 -6.25 14.91
N VAL A 202 16.31 -5.75 15.22
CA VAL A 202 16.19 -4.51 16.00
C VAL A 202 16.54 -4.84 17.45
N PRO A 203 17.49 -4.15 18.10
CA PRO A 203 17.80 -4.37 19.51
C PRO A 203 16.52 -4.22 20.34
N ARG A 204 16.25 -5.20 21.23
CA ARG A 204 15.14 -5.07 22.18
C ARG A 204 15.51 -3.95 23.15
N VAL A 205 14.69 -2.91 23.21
CA VAL A 205 14.74 -1.94 24.30
C VAL A 205 14.27 -2.67 25.55
N THR A 206 15.19 -3.02 26.43
CA THR A 206 14.84 -3.48 27.77
C THR A 206 14.29 -2.29 28.54
N HIS A 207 12.98 -2.26 28.77
CA HIS A 207 12.43 -1.38 29.80
C HIS A 207 13.04 -1.83 31.14
N ARG A 208 14.02 -1.08 31.65
CA ARG A 208 14.37 -1.17 33.07
C ARG A 208 13.16 -0.65 33.83
N ALA A 209 12.52 -1.53 34.61
CA ALA A 209 11.55 -1.10 35.60
C ALA A 209 12.26 -0.10 36.53
N SER A 210 11.70 1.11 36.63
CA SER A 210 12.10 2.06 37.68
C SER A 210 11.75 1.44 39.04
N PRO A 211 12.65 1.42 40.03
CA PRO A 211 12.27 1.06 41.39
C PRO A 211 11.34 2.14 41.96
N CYS A 212 10.29 1.70 42.65
CA CYS A 212 9.40 2.54 43.45
C CYS A 212 10.16 3.24 44.59
#